data_AF-A0A3Q2G2B3-F1
#
_entry.id   AF-A0A3Q2G2B3-F1
#
_cell.length_a   1.000
_cell.length_b   1.000
_cell.length_c   1.000
_cell.angle_alpha   90.00
_cell.angle_beta   90.00
_cell.angle_gamma   90.00
#
_symmetry.space_group_name_H-M   'P 1'
#
loop_
_entity.id
_entity.type
_entity.pdbx_description
1 polymer ?
#
loop_
_entity_poly.entity_id
_entity_poly.type
_entity_poly.pdbx_seq_one_letter_code
_entity_poly.pdbx_strand_id
1 'polypeptide(L)'
;MRTLHENHHVDSASICHRTAWRPKRLLHIVLGTIADAKLLDQGIQRNLISIFHPVSIRRFDRRPPADSYCEALYPFCPTGDRDGRFPYIRDSDVVSVYRLQTPVWEFKYGDVLGKFHIMHDAIGFSSLETGANYTMEWYELFQLGNCTFPHLRPDMSAPFWCNQGAACIFEGIDDLHWSQNGTLEKIGEFNAMAQWVQDDNNTGIYYETWTVRSDPGPNATVWFESYDCSQFVHRTYRKLTELGAKLSSRSQTNYTKIYLYSGEPTYLGNDSAIFGQPALKNLAADIRRFYHAFRPHQSIFELAFSLLEAYHDVVLDKSFYLYYNFEYWHLPMKPPYVQITYEEVPLP
;
A
#
# COMPACT_ATOMS: atom_id res chain seq x y z
N MET A 1 35.85 -14.46 -54.37
CA MET A 1 35.61 -14.15 -55.80
C MET A 1 34.43 -13.18 -55.90
N ARG A 2 34.41 -12.36 -56.97
CA ARG A 2 33.34 -11.50 -57.53
C ARG A 2 31.92 -11.67 -56.91
N THR A 3 31.23 -10.66 -56.37
CA THR A 3 30.67 -9.38 -56.92
C THR A 3 29.56 -9.53 -57.98
N LEU A 4 28.66 -8.52 -58.01
CA LEU A 4 27.59 -8.16 -59.00
C LEU A 4 26.16 -8.56 -58.54
N HIS A 5 25.26 -7.60 -58.26
CA HIS A 5 24.37 -6.81 -59.17
C HIS A 5 23.13 -7.63 -59.62
N GLU A 6 21.94 -7.07 -59.90
CA GLU A 6 21.50 -5.66 -60.01
C GLU A 6 19.98 -5.49 -59.77
N ASN A 7 19.49 -4.24 -59.81
CA ASN A 7 18.06 -3.89 -59.82
C ASN A 7 17.36 -4.32 -61.13
N HIS A 8 16.02 -4.37 -61.13
CA HIS A 8 15.23 -3.59 -62.10
C HIS A 8 13.75 -3.45 -61.68
N HIS A 9 12.98 -2.67 -62.45
CA HIS A 9 11.83 -1.86 -62.01
C HIS A 9 10.84 -1.74 -63.20
N VAL A 10 9.58 -1.35 -62.92
CA VAL A 10 8.57 -0.75 -63.84
C VAL A 10 7.48 -1.67 -64.45
N ASP A 11 6.25 -1.40 -64.01
CA ASP A 11 4.94 -1.27 -64.68
C ASP A 11 4.65 -1.84 -66.09
N SER A 12 3.43 -2.37 -66.28
CA SER A 12 2.34 -1.65 -66.98
C SER A 12 1.02 -2.45 -67.04
N ALA A 13 -0.07 -1.85 -67.56
CA ALA A 13 -1.47 -2.12 -67.16
C ALA A 13 -2.37 -2.78 -68.25
N SER A 14 -3.68 -2.93 -67.91
CA SER A 14 -4.91 -3.01 -68.77
C SER A 14 -5.75 -4.32 -68.64
N ILE A 15 -7.10 -4.40 -68.80
CA ILE A 15 -8.21 -3.42 -68.98
C ILE A 15 -9.63 -4.07 -68.75
N CYS A 16 -10.64 -3.29 -68.34
CA CYS A 16 -12.14 -3.50 -68.39
C CYS A 16 -12.79 -4.72 -67.65
N HIS A 17 -14.07 -4.70 -67.22
CA HIS A 17 -15.26 -3.81 -67.42
C HIS A 17 -15.92 -3.39 -66.06
N ARG A 18 -16.41 -2.15 -65.85
CA ARG A 18 -17.81 -1.62 -65.98
C ARG A 18 -18.89 -2.55 -65.35
N THR A 19 -19.80 -2.18 -64.43
CA THR A 19 -20.70 -0.99 -64.19
C THR A 19 -21.25 -1.02 -62.73
N ALA A 20 -21.87 -0.01 -62.08
CA ALA A 20 -22.09 1.44 -62.33
C ALA A 20 -22.58 2.24 -61.07
N TRP A 21 -22.61 3.57 -61.25
CA TRP A 21 -23.32 4.71 -60.61
C TRP A 21 -24.78 4.51 -60.10
N ARG A 22 -25.41 5.35 -59.22
CA ARG A 22 -25.03 6.53 -58.36
C ARG A 22 -26.15 6.85 -57.30
N PRO A 23 -25.96 7.80 -56.34
CA PRO A 23 -26.82 8.02 -55.15
C PRO A 23 -27.71 9.30 -55.16
N LYS A 24 -28.58 9.45 -54.13
CA LYS A 24 -29.20 10.66 -53.48
C LYS A 24 -30.48 10.22 -52.71
N ARG A 25 -31.08 10.86 -51.68
CA ARG A 25 -30.91 12.18 -50.99
C ARG A 25 -31.61 12.19 -49.59
N LEU A 26 -31.22 13.15 -48.73
CA LEU A 26 -31.95 13.97 -47.71
C LEU A 26 -33.47 13.75 -47.48
N LEU A 27 -34.15 14.16 -46.36
CA LEU A 27 -33.83 14.72 -45.01
C LEU A 27 -35.17 15.18 -44.35
N HIS A 28 -35.48 14.86 -43.07
CA HIS A 28 -36.27 15.65 -42.07
C HIS A 28 -36.64 14.72 -40.87
N ILE A 29 -36.40 15.03 -39.58
CA ILE A 29 -36.91 16.11 -38.68
C ILE A 29 -38.34 15.80 -38.17
N VAL A 30 -38.72 15.79 -36.87
CA VAL A 30 -38.04 15.92 -35.54
C VAL A 30 -39.07 15.62 -34.39
N LEU A 31 -38.61 15.52 -33.13
CA LEU A 31 -39.37 15.64 -31.84
C LEU A 31 -40.15 14.43 -31.26
N GLY A 32 -40.00 14.25 -29.93
CA GLY A 32 -40.68 13.27 -29.06
C GLY A 32 -39.74 12.14 -28.61
N THR A 33 -39.31 12.02 -27.35
CA THR A 33 -39.69 12.71 -26.10
C THR A 33 -38.50 12.91 -25.16
N ILE A 34 -38.45 14.06 -24.48
CA ILE A 34 -37.52 14.32 -23.37
C ILE A 34 -38.06 13.60 -22.12
N ALA A 35 -37.52 12.43 -21.80
CA ALA A 35 -37.88 11.67 -20.60
C ALA A 35 -36.71 10.91 -19.95
N ASP A 36 -35.76 10.38 -20.73
CA ASP A 36 -34.70 9.48 -20.20
C ASP A 36 -33.42 10.20 -19.69
N ALA A 37 -33.31 11.52 -19.88
CA ALA A 37 -32.10 12.29 -19.53
C ALA A 37 -31.94 12.64 -18.04
N LYS A 38 -32.82 12.16 -17.14
CA LYS A 38 -32.76 12.44 -15.69
C LYS A 38 -32.61 11.20 -14.79
N LEU A 39 -32.49 10.00 -15.36
CA LEU A 39 -32.22 8.77 -14.61
C LEU A 39 -30.79 8.23 -14.80
N LEU A 40 -30.00 8.79 -15.73
CA LEU A 40 -28.59 8.42 -15.91
C LEU A 40 -27.59 9.22 -15.04
N ASP A 41 -28.01 10.33 -14.42
CA ASP A 41 -27.10 11.35 -13.84
C ASP A 41 -26.68 11.09 -12.39
N GLN A 42 -27.20 10.04 -11.73
CA GLN A 42 -26.89 9.71 -10.32
C GLN A 42 -26.31 8.31 -10.09
N GLY A 43 -26.07 7.52 -11.16
CA GLY A 43 -25.57 6.14 -11.04
C GLY A 43 -24.24 5.84 -11.75
N ILE A 44 -23.76 6.70 -12.65
CA ILE A 44 -22.71 6.33 -13.63
C ILE A 44 -21.36 7.03 -13.37
N GLN A 45 -21.29 8.05 -12.50
CA GLN A 45 -20.04 8.77 -12.21
C GLN A 45 -19.00 8.01 -11.34
N ARG A 46 -19.27 6.78 -10.87
CA ARG A 46 -18.28 5.96 -10.13
C ARG A 46 -17.60 4.87 -10.95
N ASN A 47 -18.10 4.53 -12.14
CA ASN A 47 -17.59 3.40 -12.93
C ASN A 47 -16.63 3.83 -14.06
N LEU A 48 -16.01 5.01 -13.94
CA LEU A 48 -15.02 5.53 -14.89
C LEU A 48 -13.78 6.10 -14.17
N ILE A 49 -13.24 5.35 -13.21
CA ILE A 49 -11.82 5.51 -12.85
C ILE A 49 -11.02 4.89 -14.01
N SER A 50 -10.58 5.72 -14.95
CA SER A 50 -9.71 5.27 -16.04
C SER A 50 -8.34 4.90 -15.46
N ILE A 51 -8.02 3.61 -15.56
CA ILE A 51 -6.99 2.94 -14.80
C ILE A 51 -5.58 3.25 -15.36
N PHE A 52 -4.94 4.30 -14.84
CA PHE A 52 -3.52 4.57 -15.08
C PHE A 52 -2.72 5.01 -13.85
N HIS A 53 -3.37 5.21 -12.70
CA HIS A 53 -2.74 5.67 -11.46
C HIS A 53 -3.19 4.78 -10.29
N PRO A 54 -2.35 4.57 -9.27
CA PRO A 54 -2.71 3.76 -8.10
C PRO A 54 -3.91 4.37 -7.36
N VAL A 55 -4.74 3.52 -6.78
CA VAL A 55 -5.84 3.95 -5.90
C VAL A 55 -5.22 4.70 -4.72
N SER A 56 -5.51 5.99 -4.61
CA SER A 56 -4.91 6.84 -3.60
C SER A 56 -5.40 6.46 -2.21
N ILE A 57 -4.50 6.46 -1.23
CA ILE A 57 -4.87 6.17 0.15
C ILE A 57 -5.79 7.26 0.72
N ARG A 58 -6.88 6.81 1.34
CA ARG A 58 -7.87 7.67 1.96
C ARG A 58 -7.37 8.19 3.29
N ARG A 59 -7.32 9.52 3.41
CA ARG A 59 -7.15 10.23 4.66
C ARG A 59 -8.49 10.50 5.34
N PHE A 60 -8.45 10.70 6.66
CA PHE A 60 -9.61 10.91 7.52
C PHE A 60 -9.45 12.21 8.32
N ASP A 61 -10.56 12.80 8.74
CA ASP A 61 -10.54 14.05 9.53
C ASP A 61 -9.93 13.85 10.93
N ARG A 62 -10.00 12.62 11.46
CA ARG A 62 -9.42 12.20 12.75
C ARG A 62 -9.32 10.68 12.86
N ARG A 63 -8.42 10.22 13.74
CA ARG A 63 -8.36 8.84 14.23
C ARG A 63 -9.56 8.53 15.14
N PRO A 64 -10.34 7.45 14.89
CA PRO A 64 -11.32 6.96 15.85
C PRO A 64 -10.62 6.24 17.01
N PRO A 65 -11.22 6.22 18.22
CA PRO A 65 -10.72 5.38 19.31
C PRO A 65 -10.70 3.90 18.87
N ALA A 66 -9.78 3.13 19.43
CA ALA A 66 -9.76 1.68 19.25
C ALA A 66 -11.05 1.05 19.80
N ASP A 67 -11.57 0.04 19.11
CA ASP A 67 -12.65 -0.80 19.63
C ASP A 67 -12.11 -1.68 20.77
N SER A 68 -12.92 -1.93 21.79
CA SER A 68 -12.56 -2.81 22.93
C SER A 68 -12.24 -4.26 22.54
N TYR A 69 -12.63 -4.71 21.35
CA TYR A 69 -12.23 -6.01 20.82
C TYR A 69 -10.76 -6.05 20.38
N CYS A 70 -10.17 -4.90 20.02
CA CYS A 70 -8.79 -4.81 19.58
C CYS A 70 -7.86 -4.70 20.79
N GLU A 71 -7.32 -5.84 21.23
CA GLU A 71 -6.33 -5.92 22.30
C GLU A 71 -4.95 -6.28 21.73
N ALA A 72 -3.90 -5.58 22.18
CA ALA A 72 -2.53 -5.80 21.75
C ALA A 72 -1.79 -6.69 22.76
N LEU A 73 -1.08 -7.73 22.28
CA LEU A 73 -0.29 -8.61 23.18
C LEU A 73 0.90 -7.86 23.79
N TYR A 74 1.51 -6.99 22.99
CA TYR A 74 2.51 -6.02 23.44
C TYR A 74 1.92 -4.62 23.29
N PRO A 75 2.06 -3.74 24.29
CA PRO A 75 1.51 -2.38 24.22
C PRO A 75 2.15 -1.58 23.09
N PHE A 76 1.34 -0.87 22.33
CA PHE A 76 1.82 0.13 21.37
C PHE A 76 2.50 1.29 22.10
N CYS A 77 3.68 1.69 21.61
CA CYS A 77 4.43 2.87 22.05
C CYS A 77 4.62 2.99 23.59
N PRO A 78 5.17 1.98 24.28
CA PRO A 78 5.14 1.88 25.74
C PRO A 78 5.91 2.99 26.48
N THR A 79 6.89 3.61 25.83
CA THR A 79 7.77 4.65 26.38
C THR A 79 7.61 6.00 25.68
N GLY A 80 6.69 6.11 24.72
CA GLY A 80 6.53 7.33 23.91
C GLY A 80 5.49 8.31 24.42
N ASP A 81 5.43 9.46 23.76
CA ASP A 81 4.38 10.45 24.03
C ASP A 81 3.00 9.87 23.70
N ARG A 82 2.09 9.97 24.67
CA ARG A 82 0.74 9.37 24.62
C ARG A 82 -0.10 9.88 23.43
N ASP A 83 0.15 11.12 23.01
CA ASP A 83 -0.57 11.76 21.90
C ASP A 83 0.26 11.73 20.60
N GLY A 84 1.40 11.02 20.58
CA GLY A 84 2.33 10.99 19.46
C GLY A 84 2.90 12.36 19.12
N ARG A 85 3.07 13.24 20.10
CA ARG A 85 3.59 14.60 19.90
C ARG A 85 5.11 14.57 19.75
N PHE A 86 5.59 15.22 18.70
CA PHE A 86 7.01 15.51 18.57
C PHE A 86 7.41 16.55 19.65
N PRO A 87 8.56 16.39 20.33
CA PRO A 87 9.02 17.34 21.36
C PRO A 87 9.21 18.74 20.76
N TYR A 88 9.05 19.77 21.60
CA TYR A 88 9.31 21.13 21.15
C TYR A 88 10.81 21.34 20.92
N ILE A 89 11.17 21.57 19.66
CA ILE A 89 12.51 22.01 19.24
C ILE A 89 12.40 23.47 18.79
N ARG A 90 13.40 24.29 19.13
CA ARG A 90 13.49 25.70 18.72
C ARG A 90 13.87 25.79 17.24
N ASP A 91 13.27 26.72 16.50
CA ASP A 91 13.60 26.98 15.08
C ASP A 91 15.08 27.33 14.84
N SER A 92 15.80 27.74 15.89
CA SER A 92 17.24 28.03 15.87
C SER A 92 18.15 26.82 16.09
N ASP A 93 17.62 25.69 16.57
CA ASP A 93 18.38 24.47 16.81
C ASP A 93 18.67 23.74 15.49
N VAL A 94 19.75 22.95 15.48
CA VAL A 94 20.15 22.11 14.36
C VAL A 94 19.90 20.66 14.74
N VAL A 95 18.87 20.06 14.15
CA VAL A 95 18.49 18.68 14.44
C VAL A 95 19.14 17.75 13.43
N SER A 96 20.02 16.88 13.91
CA SER A 96 20.59 15.79 13.12
C SER A 96 19.52 14.73 12.85
N VAL A 97 19.36 14.33 11.59
CA VAL A 97 18.40 13.31 11.14
C VAL A 97 19.13 12.01 10.84
N TYR A 98 18.61 10.89 11.34
CA TYR A 98 19.20 9.56 11.21
C TYR A 98 18.24 8.59 10.53
N ARG A 99 18.74 7.83 9.56
CA ARG A 99 18.09 6.61 9.07
C ARG A 99 18.32 5.51 10.10
N LEU A 100 17.22 4.96 10.61
CA LEU A 100 17.21 3.83 11.53
C LEU A 100 16.50 2.66 10.86
N GLN A 101 17.12 1.49 10.87
CA GLN A 101 16.55 0.27 10.30
C GLN A 101 17.04 -0.95 11.08
N THR A 102 16.19 -1.93 11.34
CA THR A 102 16.54 -3.12 12.15
C THR A 102 15.65 -4.32 11.75
N PRO A 103 16.02 -5.59 11.98
CA PRO A 103 15.14 -6.72 11.68
C PRO A 103 13.79 -6.66 12.41
N VAL A 104 12.72 -6.93 11.67
CA VAL A 104 11.36 -7.04 12.23
C VAL A 104 11.34 -8.08 13.35
N TRP A 105 10.75 -7.74 14.51
CA TRP A 105 10.58 -8.64 15.67
C TRP A 105 11.88 -9.28 16.19
N GLU A 106 13.00 -8.57 16.14
CA GLU A 106 14.29 -9.00 16.68
C GLU A 106 14.18 -9.51 18.14
N PHE A 107 13.38 -8.85 18.97
CA PHE A 107 13.12 -9.25 20.38
C PHE A 107 12.56 -10.67 20.56
N LYS A 108 11.97 -11.26 19.50
CA LYS A 108 11.32 -12.58 19.53
C LYS A 108 12.05 -13.62 18.67
N TYR A 109 12.65 -13.19 17.55
CA TYR A 109 13.24 -14.08 16.55
C TYR A 109 14.73 -13.83 16.27
N GLY A 110 15.34 -12.84 16.93
CA GLY A 110 16.72 -12.41 16.68
C GLY A 110 16.93 -11.92 15.24
N ASP A 111 18.12 -12.15 14.71
CA ASP A 111 18.54 -11.74 13.37
C ASP A 111 17.87 -12.51 12.21
N VAL A 112 17.01 -13.49 12.49
CA VAL A 112 16.47 -14.43 11.49
C VAL A 112 15.70 -13.71 10.39
N LEU A 113 14.84 -12.75 10.73
CA LEU A 113 14.06 -11.99 9.74
C LEU A 113 14.95 -11.01 8.95
N GLY A 114 16.06 -10.55 9.54
CA GLY A 114 17.08 -9.74 8.86
C GLY A 114 17.82 -10.52 7.77
N LYS A 115 18.02 -11.84 7.94
CA LYS A 115 18.58 -12.73 6.91
C LYS A 115 17.67 -12.91 5.69
N PHE A 116 16.39 -12.59 5.82
CA PHE A 116 15.43 -12.51 4.71
C PHE A 116 15.13 -11.06 4.30
N HIS A 117 15.89 -10.10 4.84
CA HIS A 117 15.72 -8.66 4.65
C HIS A 117 14.30 -8.13 4.94
N ILE A 118 13.66 -8.70 5.96
CA ILE A 118 12.39 -8.20 6.51
C ILE A 118 12.76 -7.23 7.65
N MET A 119 12.89 -5.96 7.28
CA MET A 119 13.36 -4.86 8.11
C MET A 119 12.21 -3.93 8.54
N HIS A 120 12.30 -3.41 9.76
CA HIS A 120 11.51 -2.31 10.32
C HIS A 120 12.29 -1.00 10.14
N ASP A 121 11.57 0.08 9.83
CA ASP A 121 12.14 1.38 9.46
C ASP A 121 11.67 2.49 10.42
N ALA A 122 12.61 3.32 10.85
CA ALA A 122 12.39 4.44 11.77
C ALA A 122 13.28 5.64 11.42
N ILE A 123 13.05 6.77 12.10
CA ILE A 123 13.86 7.98 11.97
C ILE A 123 14.34 8.43 13.34
N GLY A 124 15.65 8.61 13.47
CA GLY A 124 16.26 9.21 14.65
C GLY A 124 16.41 10.72 14.47
N PHE A 125 16.25 11.46 15.56
CA PHE A 125 16.50 12.89 15.65
C PHE A 125 17.46 13.16 16.81
N SER A 126 18.40 14.09 16.66
CA SER A 126 19.26 14.54 17.76
C SER A 126 19.45 16.04 17.72
N SER A 127 19.08 16.71 18.82
CA SER A 127 19.17 18.15 19.01
C SER A 127 20.60 18.55 19.36
N LEU A 128 21.18 19.51 18.63
CA LEU A 128 22.53 20.00 18.92
C LEU A 128 22.53 20.96 20.12
N GLU A 129 21.47 21.74 20.31
CA GLU A 129 21.33 22.68 21.45
C GLU A 129 21.18 21.95 22.79
N THR A 130 20.39 20.87 22.84
CA THR A 130 20.07 20.16 24.09
C THR A 130 20.87 18.87 24.31
N GLY A 131 21.40 18.28 23.24
CA GLY A 131 22.01 16.94 23.27
C GLY A 131 21.02 15.78 23.39
N ALA A 132 19.71 16.07 23.49
CA ALA A 132 18.67 15.04 23.54
C ALA A 132 18.44 14.42 22.17
N ASN A 133 18.14 13.12 22.15
CA ASN A 133 17.79 12.39 20.95
C ASN A 133 16.45 11.67 21.10
N TYR A 134 15.82 11.39 19.96
CA TYR A 134 14.47 10.85 19.87
C TYR A 134 14.40 9.85 18.72
N THR A 135 13.64 8.78 18.93
CA THR A 135 13.26 7.84 17.86
C THR A 135 11.80 8.09 17.49
N MET A 136 11.54 8.16 16.19
CA MET A 136 10.21 8.27 15.61
C MET A 136 9.94 7.10 14.67
N GLU A 137 8.90 6.36 14.98
CA GLU A 137 8.45 5.19 14.24
C GLU A 137 6.99 5.35 13.81
N TRP A 138 6.50 4.50 12.92
CA TRP A 138 5.08 4.38 12.63
C TRP A 138 4.73 2.91 12.38
N TYR A 139 3.90 2.33 13.23
CA TYR A 139 3.61 0.90 13.22
C TYR A 139 2.23 0.57 13.79
N GLU A 140 1.89 -0.71 13.83
CA GLU A 140 0.59 -1.25 14.17
C GLU A 140 0.27 -1.11 15.67
N LEU A 141 -0.92 -0.62 16.00
CA LEU A 141 -1.40 -0.62 17.38
C LEU A 141 -1.59 -2.06 17.92
N PHE A 142 -1.93 -2.99 17.03
CA PHE A 142 -2.35 -4.36 17.35
C PHE A 142 -1.53 -5.43 16.63
N GLN A 143 -0.27 -5.13 16.29
CA GLN A 143 0.64 -6.00 15.54
C GLN A 143 0.24 -6.28 14.06
N LEU A 144 1.24 -6.58 13.21
CA LEU A 144 1.11 -6.79 11.75
C LEU A 144 -0.02 -7.74 11.33
N GLY A 145 -0.23 -8.84 12.08
CA GLY A 145 -1.24 -9.85 11.73
C GLY A 145 -2.65 -9.28 11.67
N ASN A 146 -3.03 -8.47 12.66
CA ASN A 146 -4.35 -7.85 12.78
C ASN A 146 -4.55 -6.67 11.81
N CYS A 147 -3.45 -6.16 11.23
CA CYS A 147 -3.49 -5.18 10.15
C CYS A 147 -3.58 -5.82 8.76
N THR A 148 -3.01 -7.01 8.59
CA THR A 148 -2.98 -7.72 7.30
C THR A 148 -4.24 -8.54 7.04
N PHE A 149 -4.85 -9.12 8.09
CA PHE A 149 -6.03 -9.97 7.99
C PHE A 149 -7.07 -9.69 9.09
N PRO A 150 -8.38 -9.84 8.80
CA PRO A 150 -9.44 -9.51 9.74
C PRO A 150 -9.79 -10.67 10.68
N HIS A 151 -10.45 -10.32 11.77
CA HIS A 151 -11.10 -11.26 12.68
C HIS A 151 -12.49 -11.63 12.18
N LEU A 152 -12.76 -12.94 12.06
CA LEU A 152 -14.09 -13.45 11.69
C LEU A 152 -14.95 -13.68 12.93
N ARG A 153 -15.63 -12.61 13.35
CA ARG A 153 -16.58 -12.65 14.47
C ARG A 153 -17.87 -13.42 14.10
N PRO A 154 -18.47 -14.18 15.04
CA PRO A 154 -19.73 -14.90 14.81
C PRO A 154 -20.97 -13.99 14.90
N ASP A 155 -20.87 -12.88 15.63
CA ASP A 155 -21.92 -11.89 15.84
C ASP A 155 -21.98 -10.80 14.75
N MET A 156 -21.02 -10.79 13.82
CA MET A 156 -20.93 -9.81 12.72
C MET A 156 -20.85 -10.51 11.36
N SER A 157 -21.58 -10.00 10.36
CA SER A 157 -21.55 -10.52 8.99
C SER A 157 -20.29 -10.08 8.23
N ALA A 158 -19.85 -8.84 8.39
CA ALA A 158 -18.57 -8.36 7.85
C ALA A 158 -17.38 -8.88 8.69
N PRO A 159 -16.23 -9.19 8.07
CA PRO A 159 -14.96 -9.34 8.76
C PRO A 159 -14.58 -8.06 9.55
N PHE A 160 -14.04 -8.22 10.75
CA PHE A 160 -13.73 -7.12 11.66
C PHE A 160 -12.22 -6.81 11.68
N TRP A 161 -11.84 -5.56 11.44
CA TRP A 161 -10.43 -5.16 11.29
C TRP A 161 -9.91 -4.42 12.52
N CYS A 162 -8.76 -4.87 13.04
CA CYS A 162 -7.98 -4.17 14.06
C CYS A 162 -6.71 -3.58 13.43
N ASN A 163 -6.88 -2.87 12.31
CA ASN A 163 -5.81 -2.45 11.41
C ASN A 163 -5.31 -1.01 11.64
N GLN A 164 -5.45 -0.45 12.84
CA GLN A 164 -4.92 0.89 13.11
C GLN A 164 -3.39 0.87 13.20
N GLY A 165 -2.74 1.81 12.52
CA GLY A 165 -1.32 2.13 12.70
C GLY A 165 -1.14 3.62 13.02
N ALA A 166 -0.12 3.98 13.80
CA ALA A 166 0.12 5.34 14.28
C ALA A 166 1.61 5.65 14.46
N ALA A 167 1.93 6.95 14.51
CA ALA A 167 3.27 7.42 14.86
C ALA A 167 3.54 7.19 16.35
N CYS A 168 4.73 6.68 16.66
CA CYS A 168 5.27 6.55 18.00
C CYS A 168 6.54 7.40 18.09
N ILE A 169 6.63 8.29 19.09
CA ILE A 169 7.80 9.15 19.32
C ILE A 169 8.22 8.99 20.78
N PHE A 170 9.49 8.63 20.99
CA PHE A 170 10.07 8.46 22.32
C PHE A 170 11.49 9.04 22.41
N GLU A 171 11.92 9.35 23.63
CA GLU A 171 13.28 9.80 23.93
C GLU A 171 14.26 8.62 23.90
N GLY A 172 15.47 8.86 23.38
CA GLY A 172 16.47 7.84 23.14
C GLY A 172 16.57 7.38 21.68
N ILE A 173 17.79 7.11 21.25
CA ILE A 173 18.11 6.21 20.14
C ILE A 173 18.89 5.04 20.76
N ASP A 174 18.39 3.82 20.61
CA ASP A 174 19.10 2.61 21.07
C ASP A 174 20.14 2.21 20.02
N ASP A 175 21.36 2.75 20.17
CA ASP A 175 22.47 2.50 19.26
C ASP A 175 22.72 1.01 19.01
N LEU A 176 22.53 0.14 20.01
CA LEU A 176 22.75 -1.30 19.85
C LEU A 176 21.67 -1.93 18.97
N HIS A 177 20.39 -1.67 19.26
CA HIS A 177 19.26 -2.20 18.50
C HIS A 177 19.31 -1.82 17.01
N TRP A 178 19.74 -0.59 16.70
CA TRP A 178 19.79 -0.11 15.31
C TRP A 178 21.09 -0.48 14.59
N SER A 179 22.24 -0.60 15.29
CA SER A 179 23.54 -0.85 14.64
C SER A 179 23.98 -2.31 14.60
N GLN A 180 23.47 -3.19 15.49
CA GLN A 180 23.98 -4.56 15.60
C GLN A 180 23.65 -5.43 14.39
N ASN A 181 22.39 -5.41 13.95
CA ASN A 181 21.87 -6.23 12.83
C ASN A 181 21.17 -5.37 11.76
N GLY A 182 21.38 -4.06 11.78
CA GLY A 182 20.56 -3.07 11.07
C GLY A 182 21.37 -1.93 10.42
N THR A 183 20.83 -0.72 10.45
CA THR A 183 21.53 0.51 10.07
C THR A 183 21.16 1.64 11.02
N LEU A 184 22.19 2.32 11.54
CA LEU A 184 22.12 3.64 12.16
C LEU A 184 23.05 4.56 11.37
N GLU A 185 22.48 5.51 10.61
CA GLU A 185 23.25 6.45 9.79
C GLU A 185 22.70 7.87 9.90
N LYS A 186 23.55 8.86 10.23
CA LYS A 186 23.18 10.27 10.09
C LYS A 186 23.10 10.63 8.60
N ILE A 187 21.90 10.98 8.14
CA ILE A 187 21.60 11.30 6.74
C ILE A 187 21.39 12.79 6.47
N GLY A 188 21.23 13.63 7.49
CA GLY A 188 21.03 15.07 7.27
C GLY A 188 20.93 15.90 8.53
N GLU A 189 20.59 17.17 8.34
CA GLU A 189 20.31 18.17 9.38
C GLU A 189 19.15 19.07 8.93
N PHE A 190 18.34 19.56 9.88
CA PHE A 190 17.21 20.44 9.60
C PHE A 190 16.67 21.16 10.89
N ASN A 191 15.70 22.09 10.75
CA ASN A 191 15.35 23.05 11.82
C ASN A 191 13.84 23.21 12.21
N ALA A 192 12.83 22.69 11.49
CA ALA A 192 11.39 22.96 11.81
C ALA A 192 10.33 21.92 11.30
N MET A 193 9.88 20.93 12.11
CA MET A 193 9.02 19.79 11.65
C MET A 193 7.85 19.42 12.57
N ALA A 194 7.85 19.83 13.84
CA ALA A 194 7.01 19.23 14.88
C ALA A 194 5.49 19.19 14.59
N GLN A 195 5.00 20.10 13.73
CA GLN A 195 3.58 20.25 13.41
C GLN A 195 3.07 19.22 12.39
N TRP A 196 3.86 18.87 11.35
CA TRP A 196 3.40 17.98 10.27
C TRP A 196 3.16 16.53 10.73
N VAL A 197 3.98 16.02 11.67
CA VAL A 197 3.84 14.64 12.17
C VAL A 197 2.48 14.44 12.83
N GLN A 198 1.97 15.44 13.54
CA GLN A 198 0.67 15.37 14.19
C GLN A 198 -0.46 15.33 13.14
N ASP A 199 -0.33 16.06 12.03
CA ASP A 199 -1.29 16.02 10.93
C ASP A 199 -1.26 14.67 10.19
N ASP A 200 -0.08 14.08 9.91
CA ASP A 200 0.00 12.73 9.31
C ASP A 200 -0.59 11.67 10.24
N ASN A 201 -0.28 11.73 11.55
CA ASN A 201 -0.73 10.77 12.55
C ASN A 201 -2.25 10.81 12.83
N ASN A 202 -2.87 12.00 12.73
CA ASN A 202 -4.32 12.15 12.89
C ASN A 202 -5.13 11.75 11.65
N THR A 203 -4.53 11.84 10.45
CA THR A 203 -5.23 11.64 9.17
C THR A 203 -4.95 10.30 8.50
N GLY A 204 -3.78 9.72 8.71
CA GLY A 204 -3.38 8.40 8.23
C GLY A 204 -3.56 7.34 9.32
N ILE A 205 -4.78 6.79 9.40
CA ILE A 205 -5.26 6.10 10.61
C ILE A 205 -5.12 4.57 10.59
N TYR A 206 -4.89 3.97 9.42
CA TYR A 206 -4.84 2.52 9.22
C TYR A 206 -3.53 2.10 8.55
N TYR A 207 -3.07 0.90 8.90
CA TYR A 207 -1.89 0.25 8.32
C TYR A 207 -2.33 -0.61 7.13
N GLU A 208 -1.54 -0.59 6.06
CA GLU A 208 -1.69 -1.49 4.91
C GLU A 208 -0.35 -2.14 4.59
N THR A 209 -0.36 -3.47 4.53
CA THR A 209 0.83 -4.31 4.31
C THR A 209 1.16 -4.46 2.83
N TRP A 210 0.14 -4.53 1.97
CA TRP A 210 0.33 -4.96 0.58
C TRP A 210 0.56 -3.77 -0.36
N THR A 211 1.67 -3.78 -1.07
CA THR A 211 1.76 -3.05 -2.34
C THR A 211 1.35 -4.00 -3.46
N VAL A 212 0.45 -3.58 -4.36
CA VAL A 212 -0.09 -4.46 -5.41
C VAL A 212 0.29 -3.92 -6.77
N ARG A 213 0.91 -4.76 -7.62
CA ARG A 213 1.47 -4.36 -8.92
C ARG A 213 0.99 -5.28 -10.04
N SER A 214 1.07 -4.81 -11.28
CA SER A 214 0.74 -5.64 -12.44
C SER A 214 1.72 -6.79 -12.63
N ASP A 215 3.01 -6.54 -12.41
CA ASP A 215 4.13 -7.44 -12.67
C ASP A 215 5.39 -6.99 -11.89
N PRO A 216 6.46 -7.80 -11.78
CA PRO A 216 7.68 -7.44 -11.05
C PRO A 216 8.61 -6.47 -11.81
N GLY A 217 8.24 -6.03 -13.02
CA GLY A 217 9.09 -5.15 -13.85
C GLY A 217 9.13 -3.70 -13.35
N PRO A 218 10.20 -2.93 -13.68
CA PRO A 218 10.29 -1.52 -13.29
C PRO A 218 9.19 -0.63 -13.88
N ASN A 219 8.60 -1.05 -15.01
CA ASN A 219 7.50 -0.34 -15.69
C ASN A 219 6.10 -0.88 -15.34
N ALA A 220 5.99 -1.73 -14.32
CA ALA A 220 4.70 -2.31 -13.91
C ALA A 220 3.76 -1.24 -13.35
N THR A 221 2.47 -1.36 -13.66
CA THR A 221 1.45 -0.49 -13.07
C THR A 221 1.29 -0.83 -11.59
N VAL A 222 1.36 0.18 -10.72
CA VAL A 222 0.98 0.04 -9.31
C VAL A 222 -0.53 0.23 -9.19
N TRP A 223 -1.21 -0.74 -8.59
CA TRP A 223 -2.64 -0.70 -8.33
C TRP A 223 -2.93 -0.07 -6.96
N PHE A 224 -2.18 -0.47 -5.94
CA PHE A 224 -2.29 -0.01 -4.56
C PHE A 224 -0.88 0.11 -3.96
N GLU A 225 -0.64 1.20 -3.23
CA GLU A 225 0.57 1.40 -2.42
C GLU A 225 0.31 0.95 -0.97
N SER A 226 1.30 0.32 -0.34
CA SER A 226 1.26 0.02 1.09
C SER A 226 1.21 1.30 1.94
N TYR A 227 0.89 1.15 3.22
CA TYR A 227 0.93 2.22 4.21
C TYR A 227 1.49 1.68 5.51
N ASP A 228 2.81 1.55 5.51
CA ASP A 228 3.63 0.89 6.51
C ASP A 228 4.70 1.85 7.09
N CYS A 229 5.59 1.31 7.94
CA CYS A 229 6.73 2.04 8.51
C CYS A 229 7.65 2.64 7.44
N SER A 230 8.04 1.87 6.42
CA SER A 230 8.88 2.36 5.31
C SER A 230 8.23 3.54 4.58
N GLN A 231 6.93 3.47 4.31
CA GLN A 231 6.18 4.52 3.62
C GLN A 231 6.06 5.77 4.49
N PHE A 232 5.93 5.63 5.82
CA PHE A 232 5.98 6.76 6.75
C PHE A 232 7.36 7.43 6.78
N VAL A 233 8.43 6.63 6.80
CA VAL A 233 9.82 7.13 6.71
C VAL A 233 10.00 7.94 5.41
N HIS A 234 9.55 7.43 4.27
CA HIS A 234 9.59 8.15 3.00
C HIS A 234 8.71 9.41 2.95
N ARG A 235 7.50 9.39 3.55
CA ARG A 235 6.67 10.61 3.69
C ARG A 235 7.41 11.67 4.50
N THR A 236 8.05 11.27 5.59
CA THR A 236 8.81 12.16 6.46
C THR A 236 10.04 12.73 5.74
N TYR A 237 10.82 11.92 5.03
CA TYR A 237 11.98 12.40 4.28
C TYR A 237 11.59 13.39 3.18
N ARG A 238 10.51 13.11 2.42
CA ARG A 238 9.98 14.09 1.46
C ARG A 238 9.59 15.39 2.16
N LYS A 239 8.95 15.31 3.33
CA LYS A 239 8.57 16.50 4.07
C LYS A 239 9.77 17.29 4.60
N LEU A 240 10.80 16.60 5.08
CA LEU A 240 12.06 17.23 5.48
C LEU A 240 12.72 17.97 4.30
N THR A 241 12.79 17.36 3.12
CA THR A 241 13.31 18.01 1.90
C THR A 241 12.44 19.21 1.47
N GLU A 242 11.09 19.11 1.53
CA GLU A 242 10.18 20.26 1.33
C GLU A 242 10.45 21.43 2.29
N LEU A 243 10.87 21.13 3.52
CA LEU A 243 11.23 22.09 4.56
C LEU A 243 12.69 22.57 4.47
N GLY A 244 13.42 22.16 3.43
CA GLY A 244 14.79 22.60 3.14
C GLY A 244 15.91 21.74 3.73
N ALA A 245 15.59 20.59 4.33
CA ALA A 245 16.61 19.63 4.74
C ALA A 245 17.39 19.12 3.52
N LYS A 246 18.67 18.83 3.71
CA LYS A 246 19.51 18.17 2.70
C LYS A 246 19.81 16.77 3.19
N LEU A 247 19.17 15.78 2.57
CA LEU A 247 19.32 14.37 2.92
C LEU A 247 20.33 13.70 1.97
N SER A 248 21.27 12.95 2.53
CA SER A 248 22.29 12.20 1.80
C SER A 248 22.75 11.00 2.62
N SER A 249 22.75 9.81 2.03
CA SER A 249 23.32 8.60 2.62
C SER A 249 24.61 8.24 1.89
N ARG A 250 25.54 7.59 2.61
CA ARG A 250 26.75 6.97 2.08
C ARG A 250 26.51 5.54 1.60
N SER A 251 25.35 4.98 1.92
CA SER A 251 24.93 3.62 1.58
C SER A 251 23.71 3.63 0.66
N GLN A 252 23.37 2.49 0.05
CA GLN A 252 22.10 2.37 -0.67
C GLN A 252 20.96 2.30 0.34
N THR A 253 19.95 3.14 0.16
CA THR A 253 18.78 3.19 1.05
C THR A 253 17.75 2.17 0.59
N ASN A 254 17.93 0.92 1.03
CA ASN A 254 17.02 -0.18 0.71
C ASN A 254 15.93 -0.35 1.78
N TYR A 255 14.76 -0.82 1.34
CA TYR A 255 13.55 -0.98 2.15
C TYR A 255 12.85 -2.29 1.83
N THR A 256 12.22 -2.89 2.84
CA THR A 256 11.35 -4.07 2.67
C THR A 256 10.12 -3.67 1.87
N LYS A 257 9.76 -4.43 0.84
CA LYS A 257 8.47 -4.33 0.16
C LYS A 257 7.81 -5.70 0.06
N ILE A 258 6.53 -5.76 0.38
CA ILE A 258 5.71 -6.97 0.28
C ILE A 258 4.73 -6.77 -0.88
N TYR A 259 4.97 -7.50 -1.96
CA TYR A 259 4.23 -7.38 -3.21
C TYR A 259 3.20 -8.48 -3.40
N LEU A 260 1.99 -8.07 -3.78
CA LEU A 260 1.04 -8.91 -4.51
C LEU A 260 1.11 -8.57 -6.01
N TYR A 261 1.05 -9.59 -6.86
CA TYR A 261 0.99 -9.40 -8.31
C TYR A 261 -0.37 -9.82 -8.86
N SER A 262 -1.04 -8.91 -9.56
CA SER A 262 -2.39 -9.14 -10.10
C SER A 262 -2.61 -8.48 -11.46
N GLY A 263 -3.60 -8.96 -12.21
CA GLY A 263 -4.24 -8.15 -13.24
C GLY A 263 -4.99 -6.96 -12.62
N GLU A 264 -5.77 -6.27 -13.43
CA GLU A 264 -6.57 -5.12 -13.01
C GLU A 264 -7.53 -5.51 -11.86
N PRO A 265 -7.50 -4.81 -10.71
CA PRO A 265 -8.39 -5.08 -9.59
C PRO A 265 -9.86 -4.76 -9.90
N THR A 266 -10.77 -5.60 -9.41
CA THR A 266 -12.21 -5.34 -9.49
C THR A 266 -12.74 -4.83 -8.16
N TYR A 267 -13.33 -3.63 -8.14
CA TYR A 267 -14.03 -3.09 -6.98
C TYR A 267 -15.29 -3.93 -6.64
N LEU A 268 -15.44 -4.31 -5.37
CA LEU A 268 -16.57 -5.13 -4.90
C LEU A 268 -17.58 -4.34 -4.06
N GLY A 269 -17.11 -3.34 -3.30
CA GLY A 269 -17.94 -2.57 -2.37
C GLY A 269 -17.38 -2.51 -0.95
N ASN A 270 -18.05 -1.76 -0.08
CA ASN A 270 -17.77 -1.70 1.36
C ASN A 270 -18.60 -2.72 2.16
N ASP A 271 -18.36 -2.79 3.47
CA ASP A 271 -19.03 -3.65 4.44
C ASP A 271 -20.56 -3.69 4.26
N SER A 272 -21.21 -2.52 4.23
CA SER A 272 -22.66 -2.40 4.10
C SER A 272 -23.18 -2.83 2.72
N ALA A 273 -22.40 -2.58 1.66
CA ALA A 273 -22.76 -2.96 0.30
C ALA A 273 -22.73 -4.49 0.11
N ILE A 274 -21.71 -5.17 0.65
CA ILE A 274 -21.50 -6.61 0.45
C ILE A 274 -22.25 -7.44 1.50
N PHE A 275 -22.04 -7.17 2.79
CA PHE A 275 -22.52 -8.02 3.88
C PHE A 275 -23.91 -7.64 4.39
N GLY A 276 -24.44 -6.50 3.95
CA GLY A 276 -25.81 -6.05 4.21
C GLY A 276 -26.84 -6.46 3.14
N GLN A 277 -26.40 -6.92 1.96
CA GLN A 277 -27.29 -7.19 0.83
C GLN A 277 -27.52 -8.71 0.61
N PRO A 278 -28.76 -9.22 0.72
CA PRO A 278 -29.07 -10.63 0.47
C PRO A 278 -28.66 -11.14 -0.92
N ALA A 279 -28.65 -10.26 -1.93
CA ALA A 279 -28.23 -10.61 -3.29
C ALA A 279 -26.73 -10.94 -3.42
N LEU A 280 -25.89 -10.41 -2.53
CA LEU A 280 -24.43 -10.63 -2.52
C LEU A 280 -23.99 -11.66 -1.47
N LYS A 281 -24.93 -12.44 -0.91
CA LYS A 281 -24.65 -13.44 0.14
C LYS A 281 -23.54 -14.43 -0.22
N ASN A 282 -23.44 -14.84 -1.49
CA ASN A 282 -22.40 -15.77 -1.92
C ASN A 282 -21.02 -15.11 -1.86
N LEU A 283 -20.87 -13.91 -2.45
CA LEU A 283 -19.64 -13.11 -2.37
C LEU A 283 -19.22 -12.84 -0.92
N ALA A 284 -20.19 -12.47 -0.05
CA ALA A 284 -19.96 -12.28 1.37
C ALA A 284 -19.45 -13.56 2.07
N ALA A 285 -19.99 -14.73 1.71
CA ALA A 285 -19.53 -16.01 2.24
C ALA A 285 -18.13 -16.38 1.74
N ASP A 286 -17.83 -16.10 0.47
CA ASP A 286 -16.54 -16.43 -0.15
C ASP A 286 -15.41 -15.53 0.36
N ILE A 287 -15.65 -14.23 0.57
CA ILE A 287 -14.70 -13.32 1.24
C ILE A 287 -14.40 -13.80 2.68
N ARG A 288 -15.44 -14.20 3.44
CA ARG A 288 -15.24 -14.76 4.79
C ARG A 288 -14.46 -16.07 4.76
N ARG A 289 -14.69 -16.93 3.77
CA ARG A 289 -13.98 -18.20 3.60
C ARG A 289 -12.50 -17.97 3.34
N PHE A 290 -12.17 -17.07 2.41
CA PHE A 290 -10.79 -16.68 2.12
C PHE A 290 -10.05 -16.21 3.38
N TYR A 291 -10.62 -15.25 4.13
CA TYR A 291 -9.98 -14.76 5.36
C TYR A 291 -9.94 -15.80 6.50
N HIS A 292 -10.75 -16.85 6.46
CA HIS A 292 -10.76 -17.88 7.50
C HIS A 292 -9.43 -18.65 7.56
N ALA A 293 -8.75 -18.82 6.42
CA ALA A 293 -7.43 -19.42 6.36
C ALA A 293 -6.37 -18.61 7.13
N PHE A 294 -6.50 -17.28 7.18
CA PHE A 294 -5.50 -16.38 7.77
C PHE A 294 -5.78 -16.02 9.24
N ARG A 295 -6.79 -16.63 9.89
CA ARG A 295 -7.16 -16.35 11.28
C ARG A 295 -6.02 -16.66 12.27
N PRO A 296 -5.79 -15.84 13.31
CA PRO A 296 -4.77 -16.10 14.31
C PRO A 296 -5.11 -17.30 15.21
N HIS A 297 -4.13 -17.76 16.00
CA HIS A 297 -4.27 -18.81 17.03
C HIS A 297 -4.75 -20.19 16.53
N GLN A 298 -4.28 -20.63 15.37
CA GLN A 298 -4.50 -21.98 14.85
C GLN A 298 -3.61 -23.02 15.55
N SER A 299 -4.11 -24.25 15.70
CA SER A 299 -3.26 -25.42 15.97
C SER A 299 -2.37 -25.75 14.76
N ILE A 300 -1.29 -26.52 14.95
CA ILE A 300 -0.34 -26.82 13.86
C ILE A 300 -0.99 -27.55 12.67
N PHE A 301 -2.01 -28.37 12.91
CA PHE A 301 -2.76 -29.07 11.86
C PHE A 301 -3.72 -28.13 11.11
N GLU A 302 -4.39 -27.22 11.83
CA GLU A 302 -5.22 -26.19 11.19
C GLU A 302 -4.36 -25.21 10.38
N LEU A 303 -3.17 -24.85 10.86
CA LEU A 303 -2.22 -24.01 10.14
C LEU A 303 -1.76 -24.67 8.84
N ALA A 304 -1.40 -25.96 8.89
CA ALA A 304 -1.03 -26.71 7.69
C ALA A 304 -2.18 -26.77 6.66
N PHE A 305 -3.42 -26.98 7.11
CA PHE A 305 -4.59 -26.98 6.25
C PHE A 305 -4.90 -25.58 5.69
N SER A 306 -4.80 -24.54 6.52
CA SER A 306 -5.09 -23.17 6.12
C SER A 306 -4.03 -22.59 5.18
N LEU A 307 -2.77 -23.01 5.31
CA LEU A 307 -1.71 -22.71 4.32
C LEU A 307 -1.99 -23.38 2.97
N LEU A 308 -2.59 -24.57 2.97
CA LEU A 308 -3.01 -25.26 1.73
C LEU A 308 -4.22 -24.56 1.08
N GLU A 309 -5.21 -24.13 1.87
CA GLU A 309 -6.33 -23.30 1.39
C GLU A 309 -5.84 -21.97 0.80
N ALA A 310 -4.98 -21.24 1.54
CA ALA A 310 -4.38 -19.99 1.06
C ALA A 310 -3.56 -20.18 -0.24
N TYR A 311 -2.82 -21.28 -0.37
CA TYR A 311 -2.13 -21.62 -1.61
C TYR A 311 -3.11 -21.93 -2.75
N HIS A 312 -4.19 -22.68 -2.47
CA HIS A 312 -5.23 -22.98 -3.46
C HIS A 312 -5.87 -21.70 -4.01
N ASP A 313 -6.39 -20.86 -3.12
CA ASP A 313 -7.08 -19.62 -3.49
C ASP A 313 -6.15 -18.68 -4.28
N VAL A 314 -4.95 -18.42 -3.78
CA VAL A 314 -4.03 -17.40 -4.34
C VAL A 314 -3.28 -17.87 -5.59
N VAL A 315 -2.92 -19.15 -5.69
CA VAL A 315 -2.05 -19.67 -6.76
C VAL A 315 -2.81 -20.51 -7.80
N LEU A 316 -3.78 -21.33 -7.37
CA LEU A 316 -4.51 -22.22 -8.27
C LEU A 316 -5.76 -21.51 -8.84
N ASP A 317 -6.61 -20.97 -7.98
CA ASP A 317 -7.79 -20.20 -8.36
C ASP A 317 -7.46 -18.75 -8.76
N LYS A 318 -6.26 -18.28 -8.39
CA LYS A 318 -5.71 -16.95 -8.73
C LYS A 318 -6.60 -15.81 -8.22
N SER A 319 -7.07 -15.96 -7.00
CA SER A 319 -7.97 -15.02 -6.33
C SER A 319 -7.34 -14.52 -5.04
N PHE A 320 -7.46 -13.23 -4.77
CA PHE A 320 -7.13 -12.63 -3.49
C PHE A 320 -8.12 -11.50 -3.20
N TYR A 321 -8.64 -11.44 -1.97
CA TYR A 321 -9.48 -10.33 -1.54
C TYR A 321 -8.64 -9.33 -0.73
N LEU A 322 -8.46 -8.13 -1.29
CA LEU A 322 -7.80 -7.00 -0.63
C LEU A 322 -8.84 -6.10 0.04
N TYR A 323 -8.53 -5.59 1.23
CA TYR A 323 -9.32 -4.58 1.92
C TYR A 323 -8.56 -3.27 2.01
N TYR A 324 -8.89 -2.32 1.14
CA TYR A 324 -8.18 -1.05 0.98
C TYR A 324 -9.16 0.11 1.05
N ASN A 325 -8.81 1.23 1.71
CA ASN A 325 -9.70 2.38 1.92
C ASN A 325 -11.04 2.05 2.63
N PHE A 326 -11.10 0.95 3.40
CA PHE A 326 -12.30 0.37 4.00
C PHE A 326 -13.31 -0.19 2.97
N GLU A 327 -12.79 -0.68 1.84
CA GLU A 327 -13.53 -1.26 0.73
C GLU A 327 -12.85 -2.54 0.24
N TYR A 328 -13.63 -3.50 -0.26
CA TYR A 328 -13.12 -4.79 -0.76
C TYR A 328 -12.87 -4.75 -2.26
N TRP A 329 -11.78 -5.37 -2.66
CA TRP A 329 -11.32 -5.51 -4.04
C TRP A 329 -10.95 -6.96 -4.32
N HIS A 330 -11.35 -7.48 -5.48
CA HIS A 330 -10.87 -8.76 -5.98
C HIS A 330 -9.64 -8.54 -6.85
N LEU A 331 -8.53 -9.21 -6.51
CA LEU A 331 -7.29 -9.20 -7.28
C LEU A 331 -7.20 -10.50 -8.12
N PRO A 332 -7.24 -10.42 -9.46
CA PRO A 332 -6.97 -11.59 -10.30
C PRO A 332 -5.47 -11.87 -10.34
N MET A 333 -4.99 -12.76 -9.49
CA MET A 333 -3.58 -12.95 -9.18
C MET A 333 -2.75 -13.48 -10.38
N LYS A 334 -1.50 -13.02 -10.48
CA LYS A 334 -0.55 -13.36 -11.55
C LYS A 334 0.79 -13.81 -10.92
N PRO A 335 1.53 -14.76 -11.52
CA PRO A 335 2.90 -15.06 -11.09
C PRO A 335 3.79 -13.80 -11.00
N PRO A 336 4.69 -13.70 -10.00
CA PRO A 336 5.01 -14.69 -8.96
C PRO A 336 4.02 -14.75 -7.77
N TYR A 337 2.85 -14.12 -7.90
CA TYR A 337 1.75 -14.05 -6.92
C TYR A 337 2.07 -13.21 -5.68
N VAL A 338 3.06 -13.64 -4.90
CA VAL A 338 3.53 -12.94 -3.70
C VAL A 338 5.06 -12.89 -3.72
N GLN A 339 5.65 -11.74 -3.43
CA GLN A 339 7.11 -11.60 -3.32
C GLN A 339 7.46 -10.61 -2.22
N ILE A 340 8.50 -10.92 -1.45
CA ILE A 340 9.16 -9.96 -0.57
C ILE A 340 10.45 -9.53 -1.26
N THR A 341 10.67 -8.21 -1.39
CA THR A 341 11.90 -7.63 -1.92
C THR A 341 12.54 -6.70 -0.90
N TYR A 342 13.83 -6.45 -1.08
CA TYR A 342 14.59 -5.46 -0.32
C TYR A 342 15.34 -4.56 -1.31
N GLU A 343 14.65 -3.52 -1.73
CA GLU A 343 14.99 -2.74 -2.92
C GLU A 343 15.33 -1.29 -2.60
N GLU A 344 16.19 -0.70 -3.44
CA GLU A 344 16.69 0.65 -3.28
C GLU A 344 15.58 1.67 -3.57
N VAL A 345 15.26 2.50 -2.58
CA VAL A 345 14.41 3.69 -2.73
C VAL A 345 15.26 4.89 -2.29
N PRO A 346 15.79 5.69 -3.24
CA PRO A 346 16.68 6.81 -2.93
C PRO A 346 16.04 7.85 -2.00
N LEU A 347 16.89 8.60 -1.31
CA LEU A 347 16.47 9.80 -0.56
C LEU A 347 15.98 10.90 -1.54
N PRO A 348 14.95 11.69 -1.15
CA PRO A 348 14.29 12.67 -2.01
C PRO A 348 14.98 14.05 -2.06
#